data_AF-A0A4Q1AI40-F1
#
_entry.id   AF-A0A4Q1AI40-F1
#
_cell.length_a   1.000
_cell.length_b   1.000
_cell.length_c   1.000
_cell.angle_alpha   90.00
_cell.angle_beta   90.00
_cell.angle_gamma   90.00
#
_symmetry.space_group_name_H-M   'P 1'
#
loop_
_entity.id
_entity.type
_entity.pdbx_description
1 polymer ?
#
loop_
_entity_poly.entity_id
_entity_poly.type
_entity_poly.pdbx_seq_one_letter_code
_entity_poly.pdbx_strand_id
1 'polypeptide(L)' 'MKKLFLKIFSFIFISLFFISCIGNETVTKEECQSLGLKYKKEKVLNFRTGEYELRSFCKQN' A
#
# COMPACT_ATOMS: atom_id res chain seq x y z
N MET A 1 40.54 -2.24 -0.04
CA MET A 1 39.69 -3.42 -0.35
C MET A 1 38.55 -3.58 0.66
N LYS A 2 38.79 -3.93 1.94
CA LYS A 2 37.73 -4.11 2.97
C LYS A 2 36.77 -2.92 3.15
N LYS A 3 37.28 -1.68 3.16
CA LYS A 3 36.45 -0.46 3.30
C LYS A 3 35.53 -0.19 2.11
N LEU A 4 35.92 -0.60 0.90
CA LEU A 4 35.10 -0.46 -0.30
C LEU A 4 33.97 -1.49 -0.31
N PHE A 5 34.27 -2.72 0.10
CA PHE A 5 33.28 -3.78 0.31
C PHE A 5 32.21 -3.39 1.34
N LEU A 6 32.61 -2.77 2.45
CA LEU A 6 31.68 -2.31 3.49
C LEU A 6 30.74 -1.20 2.99
N LYS A 7 31.25 -0.29 2.15
CA LYS A 7 30.43 0.77 1.53
C LYS A 7 29.41 0.20 0.54
N ILE A 8 29.82 -0.75 -0.30
CA ILE A 8 28.93 -1.41 -1.26
C ILE A 8 27.84 -2.20 -0.53
N PHE A 9 28.21 -2.95 0.51
CA PHE A 9 27.26 -3.72 1.31
C PHE A 9 26.23 -2.82 2.01
N SER A 10 26.66 -1.69 2.57
CA SER A 10 25.78 -0.69 3.17
C SER A 10 24.79 -0.09 2.16
N PHE A 11 25.27 0.25 0.96
CA PHE A 11 24.43 0.81 -0.11
C PHE A 11 23.34 -0.17 -0.57
N ILE A 12 23.69 -1.46 -0.72
CA ILE A 12 22.75 -2.52 -1.09
C ILE A 12 21.72 -2.75 0.03
N PHE A 13 22.14 -2.70 1.30
CA PHE A 13 21.22 -2.88 2.42
C PHE A 13 20.19 -1.75 2.49
N ILE A 14 20.58 -0.50 2.23
CA ILE A 14 19.69 0.66 2.25
C ILE A 14 18.67 0.61 1.10
N SER A 15 19.06 0.14 -0.08
CA SER A 15 18.13 0.07 -1.24
C SER A 15 17.02 -0.96 -1.06
N LEU A 16 17.23 -2.01 -0.25
CA LEU A 16 16.22 -3.03 0.04
C LEU A 16 15.03 -2.51 0.87
N PHE A 17 15.19 -1.41 1.63
CA PHE A 17 14.10 -0.85 2.45
C PHE A 17 13.02 -0.12 1.63
N PHE A 18 13.27 0.19 0.36
CA PHE A 18 12.34 0.93 -0.48
C PHE A 18 11.46 0.04 -1.38
N ILE A 19 11.59 -1.28 -1.32
CA ILE A 19 10.83 -2.20 -2.19
C ILE A 19 9.35 -2.33 -1.76
N SER A 20 9.01 -1.95 -0.53
CA SER A 20 7.69 -2.23 0.05
C SER A 20 6.62 -1.14 -0.19
N CYS A 21 6.86 -0.14 -1.03
CA CYS A 21 5.87 0.91 -1.32
C CYS A 21 5.23 0.73 -2.70
N ILE A 22 4.66 -0.46 -2.96
CA ILE A 22 3.69 -0.67 -4.04
C ILE A 22 2.37 -1.02 -3.36
N GLY A 23 1.70 0.01 -2.84
CA GLY A 23 0.37 -0.11 -2.26
C GLY A 23 -0.64 -0.17 -3.39
N ASN A 24 -1.12 -1.36 -3.71
CA ASN A 24 -2.33 -1.49 -4.52
C ASN A 24 -3.50 -1.11 -3.61
N GLU A 25 -4.06 0.09 -3.77
CA GLU A 25 -5.04 0.71 -2.85
C GLU A 25 -6.42 0.02 -2.83
N THR A 26 -6.53 -1.20 -3.36
CA THR A 26 -7.79 -1.93 -3.48
C THR A 26 -7.93 -2.93 -2.33
N VAL A 27 -8.61 -2.51 -1.28
CA VAL A 27 -8.98 -3.37 -0.15
C VAL A 27 -9.99 -4.43 -0.60
N THR A 28 -9.75 -5.68 -0.25
CA THR A 28 -10.62 -6.83 -0.56
C THR A 28 -11.65 -7.10 0.54
N LYS A 29 -12.67 -7.90 0.23
CA LYS A 29 -13.68 -8.28 1.20
C LYS A 29 -13.08 -9.16 2.30
N GLU A 30 -12.19 -10.06 1.90
CA GLU A 30 -11.49 -11.02 2.74
C GLU A 30 -10.60 -10.31 3.76
N GLU A 31 -9.88 -9.25 3.35
CA GLU A 31 -9.08 -8.41 4.24
C GLU A 31 -9.93 -7.69 5.29
N CYS A 32 -11.09 -7.14 4.93
CA CYS A 32 -11.96 -6.53 5.93
C CYS A 32 -12.50 -7.57 6.93
N GLN A 33 -12.84 -8.77 6.45
CA GLN A 33 -13.37 -9.84 7.29
C GLN A 33 -12.32 -10.38 8.27
N SER A 34 -11.06 -10.54 7.84
CA SER A 34 -9.98 -10.99 8.73
C SER A 34 -9.70 -10.00 9.87
N LEU A 35 -10.00 -8.72 9.65
CA LEU A 35 -9.92 -7.66 10.64
C LEU A 35 -11.19 -7.51 11.49
N GLY A 36 -12.23 -8.32 11.27
CA GLY A 36 -13.52 -8.21 11.95
C GLY A 36 -14.34 -6.99 11.55
N LEU A 37 -14.03 -6.38 10.40
CA LEU A 37 -14.66 -5.17 9.87
C LEU A 37 -15.65 -5.49 8.75
N LYS A 38 -16.56 -4.55 8.47
CA LYS A 38 -17.48 -4.67 7.33
C LYS A 38 -16.88 -4.05 6.08
N TYR A 39 -16.86 -4.82 5.01
CA TYR A 39 -16.54 -4.35 3.68
C TYR A 39 -17.67 -3.44 3.14
N LYS A 40 -17.32 -2.24 2.68
CA LYS A 40 -18.24 -1.28 2.06
C LYS A 40 -17.67 -0.75 0.75
N LYS A 41 -18.60 -0.34 -0.13
CA LYS A 41 -18.30 0.38 -1.36
C LYS A 41 -19.02 1.70 -1.36
N GLU A 42 -18.35 2.76 -1.78
CA GLU A 42 -18.94 4.08 -1.95
C GLU A 42 -18.49 4.72 -3.26
N LYS A 43 -19.36 5.57 -3.80
CA LYS A 43 -19.08 6.35 -5.01
C LYS A 43 -18.46 7.67 -4.57
N VAL A 44 -17.20 7.90 -4.95
CA VAL A 44 -16.45 9.12 -4.59
C VAL A 44 -15.99 9.84 -5.84
N LEU A 45 -15.85 11.17 -5.75
CA LEU A 45 -15.26 11.97 -6.82
C LEU A 45 -13.74 11.87 -6.73
N ASN A 46 -13.11 11.40 -7.80
CA ASN A 46 -11.67 11.46 -7.95
C ASN A 46 -11.28 12.87 -8.40
N PHE A 47 -10.74 13.69 -7.48
CA PHE A 47 -10.36 15.08 -7.78
C PHE A 47 -9.21 15.21 -8.80
N ARG A 48 -8.44 14.14 -9.05
CA ARG A 48 -7.36 14.15 -10.04
C ARG A 48 -7.90 14.00 -11.47
N THR A 49 -8.94 13.20 -11.67
CA THR A 49 -9.53 12.92 -12.99
C THR A 49 -10.84 13.66 -13.23
N GLY A 50 -11.54 14.09 -12.18
CA GLY A 50 -12.89 14.67 -12.23
C GLY A 50 -14.00 13.63 -12.39
N GLU A 51 -13.67 12.34 -12.36
CA GLU A 51 -14.62 11.25 -12.55
C GLU A 51 -15.04 10.62 -11.22
N TYR A 52 -16.25 10.04 -11.20
CA TYR A 52 -16.68 9.27 -10.03
C TYR A 52 -16.20 7.83 -10.13
N GLU A 53 -15.61 7.33 -9.05
CA GLU A 53 -15.12 5.96 -8.92
C GLU A 53 -15.74 5.25 -7.73
N LEU A 54 -15.84 3.91 -7.82
CA LEU A 54 -16.24 3.05 -6.71
C LEU A 54 -15.02 2.71 -5.86
N ARG A 55 -14.93 3.26 -4.66
CA ARG A 55 -13.90 2.90 -3.68
C ARG A 55 -14.41 1.88 -2.69
N SER A 56 -13.55 0.91 -2.41
CA SER A 56 -13.79 -0.13 -1.41
C SER A 56 -13.04 0.21 -0.13
N PHE A 57 -13.68 0.04 1.03
CA PHE A 57 -13.07 0.32 2.32
C PHE A 57 -13.64 -0.57 3.44
N CYS A 58 -12.89 -0.73 4.52
CA CYS A 58 -13.36 -1.41 5.74
C CYS A 58 -13.96 -0.39 6.71
N LYS A 59 -15.12 -0.70 7.31
CA LYS A 59 -15.78 0.15 8.31
C LYS A 59 -16.10 -0.63 9.59
N GLN A 60 -15.86 -0.02 10.75
CA GLN A 60 -16.44 -0.48 12.02
C GLN A 60 -17.95 -0.21 12.05
N ASN A 61 -18.68 -1.04 12.79
CA ASN A 61 -20.13 -1.01 12.85
C ASN A 61 -20.64 0.18 13.67
#